data_AF-A0A235B961-F1
#
_entry.id   AF-A0A235B961-F1
#
_cell.length_a   1.000
_cell.length_b   1.000
_cell.length_c   1.000
_cell.angle_alpha   90.00
_cell.angle_beta   90.00
_cell.angle_gamma   90.00
#
_symmetry.space_group_name_H-M   'P 1'
#
loop_
_entity.id
_entity.type
_entity.pdbx_description
1 polymer ?
#
loop_
_entity_poly.entity_id
_entity_poly.type
_entity_poly.pdbx_seq_one_letter_code
_entity_poly.pdbx_strand_id
1 'polypeptide(L)'
;MADQKRGIDRIFVNKETGQELTVEYKTDSRTQRTGNCFIETVSNNSTGALGWALKGRADFVVYYALGYEEAIVVKSSIFREHIAEWLFKYEARPVKNRGYLTFGLLVPWYVVKEKADTIITLG
;
A
#
# COMPACT_ATOMS: atom_id res chain seq x y z
N MET A 1 -3.90 18.75 -7.86
CA MET A 1 -4.58 17.72 -8.70
C MET A 1 -3.59 16.85 -9.51
N ALA A 2 -2.34 17.27 -9.73
CA ALA A 2 -1.32 16.41 -10.37
C ALA A 2 -0.74 15.34 -9.42
N ASP A 3 -0.63 15.63 -8.12
CA ASP A 3 0.07 14.76 -7.15
C ASP A 3 -0.72 13.50 -6.78
N GLN A 4 -2.05 13.55 -6.77
CA GLN A 4 -2.88 12.35 -6.61
C GLN A 4 -2.65 11.33 -7.74
N LYS A 5 -2.36 11.77 -8.97
CA LYS A 5 -2.02 10.85 -10.08
C LYS A 5 -0.67 10.14 -9.87
N ARG A 6 0.17 10.66 -8.97
CA ARG A 6 1.46 10.10 -8.55
C ARG A 6 1.36 9.22 -7.29
N GLY A 7 0.15 9.07 -6.73
CA GLY A 7 -0.06 8.36 -5.47
C GLY A 7 0.46 9.14 -4.26
N ILE A 8 0.32 10.48 -4.27
CA ILE A 8 0.68 11.32 -3.12
C ILE A 8 -0.60 11.93 -2.56
N ASP A 9 -0.93 11.56 -1.32
CA ASP A 9 -2.11 12.04 -0.60
C ASP A 9 -1.76 13.18 0.37
N ARG A 10 -0.53 13.19 0.89
CA ARG A 10 0.00 14.23 1.79
C ARG A 10 1.46 14.54 1.52
N ILE A 11 1.84 15.77 1.83
CA ILE A 11 3.21 16.26 1.87
C ILE A 11 3.40 16.85 3.27
N PHE A 12 4.36 16.34 4.02
CA PHE A 12 4.82 16.88 5.28
C PHE A 12 6.10 17.67 5.04
N VAL A 13 6.20 18.85 5.65
CA VAL A 13 7.41 19.68 5.56
C VAL A 13 7.99 19.79 6.95
N ASN A 14 9.23 19.34 7.12
CA ASN A 14 9.98 19.61 8.34
C ASN A 14 10.23 21.13 8.41
N LYS A 15 9.70 21.80 9.45
CA LYS A 15 9.78 23.26 9.58
C LYS A 15 11.20 23.78 9.84
N GLU A 16 12.08 22.94 10.37
CA GLU A 16 13.47 23.31 10.71
C GLU A 16 14.40 23.10 9.52
N THR A 17 14.25 21.98 8.79
CA THR A 17 15.16 21.61 7.69
C THR A 17 14.60 21.96 6.31
N GLY A 18 13.30 22.26 6.20
CA GLY A 18 12.60 22.43 4.92
C GLY A 18 12.42 21.14 4.12
N GLN A 19 12.82 19.99 4.66
CA GLN A 19 12.72 18.71 3.97
C GLN A 19 11.25 18.30 3.80
N GLU A 20 10.89 17.93 2.56
CA GLU A 20 9.57 17.37 2.24
C GLU A 20 9.57 15.85 2.37
N LEU A 21 8.46 15.31 2.89
CA LEU A 21 8.15 13.89 2.93
C LEU A 21 6.76 13.66 2.36
N THR A 22 6.67 12.78 1.36
CA THR A 22 5.43 12.46 0.66
C THR A 22 4.82 11.15 1.19
N VAL A 23 3.50 11.13 1.36
CA VAL A 23 2.78 10.00 1.94
C VAL A 23 1.60 9.59 1.06
N GLU A 24 1.43 8.29 0.87
CA GLU A 24 0.23 7.66 0.32
C GLU A 24 -0.53 6.91 1.42
N TYR A 25 -1.84 7.08 1.49
CA TYR A 25 -2.69 6.36 2.44
C TYR A 25 -3.33 5.14 1.78
N LYS A 26 -3.28 4.01 2.46
CA LYS A 26 -3.97 2.79 2.07
C LYS A 26 -4.76 2.24 3.25
N THR A 27 -5.87 1.59 2.93
CA THR A 27 -6.67 0.94 3.95
C THR A 27 -7.35 -0.31 3.40
N ASP A 28 -7.54 -1.28 4.28
CA ASP A 28 -8.23 -2.53 3.96
C ASP A 28 -9.04 -2.99 5.16
N SER A 29 -10.36 -3.10 4.95
CA SER A 29 -11.33 -3.51 5.95
C SER A 29 -11.43 -5.02 6.11
N ARG A 30 -10.76 -5.80 5.25
CA ARG A 30 -10.78 -7.26 5.29
C ARG A 30 -9.57 -7.85 5.99
N THR A 31 -8.49 -7.09 6.20
CA THR A 31 -7.24 -7.57 6.78
C THR A 31 -7.43 -8.30 8.11
N GLN A 32 -8.27 -7.78 9.02
CA GLN A 32 -8.55 -8.45 10.30
C GLN A 32 -9.24 -9.80 10.10
N ARG A 33 -10.21 -9.86 9.18
CA ARG A 33 -10.99 -11.07 8.93
C ARG A 33 -10.19 -12.16 8.19
N THR A 34 -9.34 -11.76 7.25
CA THR A 34 -8.60 -12.69 6.37
C THR A 34 -7.19 -12.97 6.86
N GLY A 35 -6.65 -12.14 7.76
CA GLY A 35 -5.23 -12.15 8.12
C GLY A 35 -4.30 -11.63 7.03
N ASN A 36 -4.83 -11.11 5.91
CA ASN A 36 -4.07 -10.74 4.73
C ASN A 36 -4.36 -9.31 4.28
N CYS A 37 -3.31 -8.59 3.89
CA CYS A 37 -3.37 -7.33 3.17
C CYS A 37 -3.50 -7.56 1.67
N PHE A 38 -4.33 -6.75 1.00
CA PHE A 38 -4.34 -6.67 -0.45
C PHE A 38 -3.28 -5.69 -0.97
N ILE A 39 -2.20 -6.20 -1.56
CA ILE A 39 -1.12 -5.42 -2.18
C ILE A 39 -1.36 -5.34 -3.69
N GLU A 40 -1.88 -4.21 -4.18
CA GLU A 40 -2.32 -4.06 -5.57
C GLU A 40 -1.15 -3.98 -6.55
N THR A 41 -1.11 -4.92 -7.50
CA THR A 41 -0.12 -4.98 -8.58
C THR A 41 -0.65 -4.42 -9.90
N VAL A 42 -1.97 -4.50 -10.13
CA VAL A 42 -2.64 -3.97 -11.32
C VAL A 42 -3.87 -3.18 -10.89
N SER A 43 -3.92 -1.90 -11.22
CA SER A 43 -5.04 -1.01 -10.89
C SER A 43 -6.14 -1.02 -11.95
N ASN A 44 -5.85 -1.41 -13.19
CA ASN A 44 -6.86 -1.62 -14.22
C ASN A 44 -6.37 -2.65 -15.24
N ASN A 45 -7.00 -3.82 -15.23
CA ASN A 45 -6.62 -4.93 -16.11
C ASN A 45 -6.87 -4.65 -17.60
N SER A 46 -7.87 -3.83 -17.94
CA SER A 46 -8.21 -3.52 -19.34
C SER A 46 -7.15 -2.65 -20.01
N THR A 47 -6.44 -1.82 -19.24
CA THR A 47 -5.38 -0.94 -19.75
C THR A 47 -3.97 -1.42 -19.36
N GLY A 48 -3.86 -2.46 -18.53
CA GLY A 48 -2.58 -2.90 -17.95
C GLY A 48 -1.98 -1.89 -16.97
N ALA A 49 -2.78 -0.97 -16.43
CA ALA A 49 -2.28 0.05 -15.52
C ALA A 49 -1.74 -0.57 -14.23
N LEU A 50 -0.52 -0.20 -13.87
CA LEU A 50 0.15 -0.68 -12.66
C LEU A 50 -0.60 -0.24 -11.39
N GLY A 51 -0.62 -1.13 -10.41
CA GLY A 51 -1.17 -0.89 -9.07
C GLY A 51 -0.27 0.00 -8.21
N TRP A 52 -0.81 0.47 -7.09
CA TRP A 52 -0.09 1.40 -6.21
C TRP A 52 1.25 0.84 -5.70
N ALA A 53 1.35 -0.47 -5.46
CA ALA A 53 2.57 -1.10 -4.96
C ALA A 53 3.75 -0.98 -5.95
N LEU A 54 3.45 -0.82 -7.25
CA LEU A 54 4.46 -0.70 -8.31
C LEU A 54 4.64 0.74 -8.80
N LYS A 55 3.53 1.50 -8.87
CA LYS A 55 3.51 2.85 -9.48
C LYS A 55 3.72 3.98 -8.47
N GLY A 56 3.34 3.76 -7.21
CA GLY A 56 3.34 4.79 -6.17
C GLY A 56 4.70 5.48 -6.02
N ARG A 57 4.69 6.81 -5.95
CA ARG A 57 5.91 7.63 -5.84
C ARG A 57 6.04 8.37 -4.51
N ALA A 58 5.14 8.13 -3.56
CA ALA A 58 5.31 8.63 -2.21
C ALA A 58 6.57 8.02 -1.56
N ASP A 59 7.18 8.74 -0.62
CA ASP A 59 8.29 8.23 0.18
C ASP A 59 7.81 7.11 1.10
N PHE A 60 6.64 7.30 1.70
CA PHE A 60 6.01 6.34 2.61
C PHE A 60 4.58 5.99 2.19
N VAL A 61 4.21 4.74 2.46
CA VAL A 61 2.83 4.30 2.53
C VAL A 61 2.45 4.19 4.00
N VAL A 62 1.32 4.79 4.35
CA VAL A 62 0.65 4.53 5.63
C VAL A 62 -0.52 3.59 5.35
N TYR A 63 -0.42 2.36 5.83
CA TYR A 63 -1.42 1.31 5.61
C TYR A 63 -2.20 1.06 6.88
N TYR A 64 -3.49 1.36 6.88
CA TYR A 64 -4.40 1.16 8.02
C TYR A 64 -5.26 -0.09 7.85
N ALA A 65 -5.10 -1.05 8.76
CA ALA A 65 -5.88 -2.29 8.78
C ALA A 65 -7.11 -2.12 9.70
N LEU A 66 -8.29 -1.92 9.11
CA LEU A 66 -9.49 -1.35 9.74
C LEU A 66 -10.12 -2.15 10.91
N GLY A 67 -9.55 -3.30 11.28
CA GLY A 67 -9.99 -4.09 12.44
C GLY A 67 -8.87 -4.49 13.39
N TYR A 68 -7.61 -4.28 13.04
CA TYR A 68 -6.52 -4.43 14.02
C TYR A 68 -6.33 -3.18 14.86
N GLU A 69 -6.98 -2.07 14.49
CA GLU A 69 -6.71 -0.73 15.05
C GLU A 69 -5.21 -0.39 14.99
N GLU A 70 -4.53 -0.94 13.98
CA GLU A 70 -3.12 -0.75 13.71
C GLU A 70 -2.97 -0.10 12.33
N ALA A 71 -2.12 0.92 12.26
CA ALA A 71 -1.56 1.40 11.02
C ALA A 71 -0.05 1.15 11.00
N ILE A 72 0.50 0.87 9.83
CA ILE A 72 1.96 0.84 9.64
C ILE A 72 2.39 2.00 8.78
N VAL A 73 3.59 2.51 9.04
CA VAL A 73 4.33 3.41 8.17
C VAL A 73 5.48 2.61 7.58
N VAL A 74 5.57 2.57 6.26
CA VAL A 74 6.58 1.79 5.55
C VAL A 74 7.05 2.56 4.32
N LYS A 75 8.36 2.56 4.06
CA LYS A 75 8.90 3.12 2.82
C LYS A 75 8.24 2.48 1.62
N SER A 76 7.74 3.28 0.68
CA SER A 76 7.01 2.76 -0.48
C SER A 76 7.88 1.84 -1.36
N SER A 77 9.21 2.00 -1.34
CA SER A 77 10.14 1.16 -2.11
C SER A 77 10.12 -0.30 -1.69
N ILE A 78 9.85 -0.59 -0.41
CA ILE A 78 9.77 -1.94 0.14
C ILE A 78 8.79 -2.82 -0.65
N PHE A 79 7.64 -2.26 -1.05
CA PHE A 79 6.66 -3.02 -1.83
C PHE A 79 7.22 -3.42 -3.19
N ARG A 80 7.94 -2.52 -3.87
CA ARG A 80 8.58 -2.82 -5.17
C ARG A 80 9.71 -3.83 -5.03
N GLU A 81 10.52 -3.70 -3.98
CA GLU A 81 11.64 -4.60 -3.70
C GLU A 81 11.19 -6.03 -3.44
N HIS A 82 10.05 -6.21 -2.74
CA HIS A 82 9.53 -7.53 -2.39
C HIS A 82 8.49 -8.09 -3.37
N ILE A 83 7.98 -7.30 -4.32
CA ILE A 83 6.86 -7.75 -5.16
C ILE A 83 7.17 -9.00 -5.96
N ALA A 84 8.40 -9.15 -6.45
CA ALA A 84 8.83 -10.31 -7.21
C ALA A 84 8.80 -11.57 -6.35
N GLU A 85 9.36 -11.50 -5.14
CA GLU A 85 9.33 -12.58 -4.15
C GLU A 85 7.89 -12.93 -3.77
N TRP A 86 7.07 -11.93 -3.49
CA TRP A 86 5.68 -12.09 -3.07
C TRP A 86 4.80 -12.69 -4.15
N LEU A 87 5.05 -12.38 -5.43
CA LEU A 87 4.36 -13.00 -6.58
C LEU A 87 4.53 -14.52 -6.61
N PHE A 88 5.67 -15.06 -6.16
CA PHE A 88 5.90 -16.50 -6.10
C PHE A 88 5.33 -17.16 -4.84
N LYS A 89 5.17 -16.39 -3.75
CA LYS A 89 4.79 -16.92 -2.44
C LYS A 89 3.30 -16.80 -2.13
N TYR A 90 2.65 -15.76 -2.62
CA TYR A 90 1.32 -15.38 -2.19
C TYR A 90 0.32 -15.39 -3.34
N GLU A 91 -0.93 -15.69 -2.99
CA GLU A 91 -2.01 -15.80 -3.96
C GLU A 91 -2.33 -14.43 -4.58
N ALA A 92 -2.36 -14.36 -5.90
CA ALA A 92 -2.91 -13.23 -6.64
C ALA A 92 -4.44 -13.36 -6.74
N ARG A 93 -5.16 -12.31 -6.36
CA ARG A 93 -6.62 -12.24 -6.43
C ARG A 93 -7.10 -11.07 -7.30
N PRO A 94 -8.10 -11.30 -8.17
CA PRO A 94 -8.82 -10.21 -8.80
C PRO A 94 -9.86 -9.62 -7.83
N VAL A 95 -10.00 -8.30 -7.84
CA VAL A 95 -11.08 -7.56 -7.17
C VAL A 95 -11.84 -6.78 -8.22
N LYS A 96 -13.17 -6.88 -8.19
CA LYS A 96 -14.03 -6.17 -9.14
C LYS A 96 -14.10 -4.70 -8.79
N ASN A 97 -13.75 -3.86 -9.75
CA ASN A 97 -13.99 -2.43 -9.73
C ASN A 97 -15.11 -2.07 -10.74
N ARG A 98 -15.51 -0.80 -10.82
CA ARG A 98 -16.59 -0.34 -11.73
C ARG A 98 -16.17 -0.49 -13.20
N GLY A 99 -16.44 -1.66 -13.78
CA GLY A 99 -16.23 -1.97 -15.20
C GLY A 99 -14.88 -2.59 -15.56
N TYR A 100 -14.00 -2.85 -14.58
CA TYR A 100 -12.71 -3.52 -14.77
C TYR A 100 -12.32 -4.28 -13.50
N LEU A 101 -11.24 -5.07 -13.57
CA LEU A 101 -10.65 -5.77 -12.43
C LEU A 101 -9.36 -5.07 -11.99
N THR A 102 -9.14 -5.03 -10.70
CA THR A 102 -7.82 -4.82 -10.10
C THR A 102 -7.25 -6.17 -9.69
N PHE A 103 -5.93 -6.30 -9.70
CA PHE A 103 -5.24 -7.50 -9.21
C PHE A 103 -4.29 -7.11 -8.11
N GLY A 104 -4.17 -7.98 -7.11
CA GLY A 104 -3.25 -7.79 -6.00
C GLY A 104 -2.93 -9.11 -5.32
N LEU A 105 -1.86 -9.08 -4.53
CA LEU A 105 -1.38 -10.21 -3.77
C LEU A 105 -2.01 -10.19 -2.38
N LEU A 106 -2.42 -11.36 -1.89
CA LEU A 106 -2.84 -11.55 -0.50
C LEU A 106 -1.62 -11.82 0.38
N VAL A 107 -1.01 -10.76 0.89
CA VAL A 107 0.19 -10.84 1.73
C VAL A 107 -0.23 -10.89 3.20
N PRO A 108 0.21 -11.86 4.01
CA PRO A 108 -0.16 -11.92 5.42
C PRO A 108 0.19 -10.63 6.17
N TRP A 109 -0.70 -10.16 7.05
CA TRP A 109 -0.53 -8.90 7.77
C TRP A 109 0.80 -8.85 8.53
N TYR A 110 1.16 -9.93 9.22
CA TYR A 110 2.42 -10.01 9.97
C TYR A 110 3.66 -9.80 9.08
N VAL A 111 3.64 -10.30 7.84
CA VAL A 111 4.74 -10.12 6.87
C VAL A 111 4.87 -8.65 6.48
N VAL A 112 3.76 -7.95 6.29
CA VAL A 112 3.79 -6.51 5.98
C VAL A 112 4.29 -5.72 7.20
N LYS A 113 3.86 -6.09 8.42
CA LYS A 113 4.33 -5.46 9.67
C LYS A 113 5.83 -5.62 9.90
N GLU A 114 6.40 -6.77 9.56
CA GLU A 114 7.86 -7.00 9.65
C GLU A 114 8.68 -6.03 8.79
N LYS A 115 8.06 -5.40 7.78
CA LYS A 115 8.70 -4.40 6.92
C LYS A 115 8.44 -2.96 7.34
N ALA A 116 7.64 -2.74 8.38
CA ALA A 116 7.26 -1.40 8.80
C ALA A 116 8.44 -0.66 9.44
N ASP A 117 8.62 0.60 9.04
CA ASP A 117 9.51 1.53 9.75
C ASP A 117 8.89 1.93 11.10
N THR A 118 7.55 1.94 11.19
CA THR A 118 6.81 2.28 12.41
C THR A 118 5.46 1.59 12.44
N ILE A 119 5.02 1.14 13.62
CA ILE A 119 3.66 0.66 13.88
C ILE A 119 2.97 1.68 14.78
N ILE A 120 1.76 2.08 14.40
CA ILE A 120 0.89 3.00 15.13
C ILE A 120 -0.32 2.21 15.63
N THR A 121 -0.51 2.16 16.94
CA THR A 121 -1.71 1.59 17.56
C THR A 121 -2.71 2.72 17.81
N LEU A 122 -3.94 2.52 17.33
CA LEU A 122 -5.08 3.39 17.55
C LEU A 122 -5.87 2.74 18.69
N GLY A 123 -6.01 3.44 19.81
CA GLY A 123 -6.69 2.92 21.01
C GLY A 123 -8.19 3.13 21.00
#